data_AF-A0A7W0VIN8-F1
#
_entry.id   AF-A0A7W0VIN8-F1
#
_cell.length_a   1.000
_cell.length_b   1.000
_cell.length_c   1.000
_cell.angle_alpha   90.00
_cell.angle_beta   90.00
_cell.angle_gamma   90.00
#
_symmetry.space_group_name_H-M   'P 1'
#
loop_
_entity.id
_entity.type
_entity.pdbx_description
1 polymer ?
#
loop_
_entity_poly.entity_id
_entity_poly.type
_entity_poly.pdbx_seq_one_letter_code
_entity_poly.pdbx_strand_id
1 'polypeptide(L)'
;MLTGAIIGCVVALVIMAMNRSKAKQGTGLPGQLEQLMRTKGPLTLAQIAALVGKDTFMGRGSVAQALAGLAGVGKVRTTPAPAGTPQLKKVDFITYEIIEPKP
;
A
#
# COMPACT_ATOMS: atom_id res chain seq x y z
N MET A 1 -26.13 -2.86 -17.19
CA MET A 1 -24.75 -3.33 -16.90
C MET A 1 -23.71 -2.23 -17.15
N LEU A 2 -23.79 -1.48 -18.25
CA LEU A 2 -22.85 -0.39 -18.57
C LEU A 2 -22.79 0.72 -17.49
N THR A 3 -23.94 1.14 -16.97
CA THR A 3 -24.05 2.20 -15.95
C THR A 3 -23.35 1.83 -14.64
N GLY A 4 -23.45 0.58 -14.21
CA GLY A 4 -22.77 0.08 -13.00
C GLY A 4 -21.25 0.02 -13.16
N ALA A 5 -20.76 -0.37 -14.34
CA ALA A 5 -19.33 -0.38 -14.65
C ALA A 5 -18.74 1.04 -14.66
N ILE A 6 -19.47 2.02 -15.19
CA ILE A 6 -19.03 3.43 -15.21
C ILE A 6 -18.91 3.98 -13.78
N ILE A 7 -19.91 3.76 -12.93
CA ILE A 7 -19.89 4.20 -11.52
C ILE A 7 -18.72 3.55 -10.77
N GLY A 8 -18.52 2.25 -10.95
CA GLY A 8 -17.39 1.52 -10.35
C GLY A 8 -16.03 2.10 -10.75
N CYS A 9 -15.83 2.40 -12.05
CA CYS A 9 -14.60 3.02 -12.54
C CYS A 9 -14.37 4.42 -11.94
N VAL A 10 -15.40 5.27 -11.91
CA VAL A 10 -15.27 6.64 -11.36
C VAL A 10 -14.91 6.59 -9.88
N VAL A 11 -15.57 5.74 -9.08
CA VAL A 11 -15.27 5.59 -7.66
C VAL A 11 -13.84 5.09 -7.44
N ALA A 12 -13.39 4.10 -8.22
CA ALA A 12 -12.02 3.58 -8.14
C ALA A 12 -10.97 4.67 -8.45
N LEU A 13 -11.21 5.48 -9.49
CA LEU A 13 -10.33 6.58 -9.87
C LEU A 13 -10.28 7.68 -8.81
N VAL A 14 -11.42 8.04 -8.22
CA VAL A 14 -11.49 9.03 -7.14
C VAL A 14 -10.71 8.55 -5.91
N ILE A 15 -10.91 7.30 -5.49
CA ILE A 15 -10.17 6.71 -4.35
C ILE A 15 -8.66 6.70 -4.64
N MET A 16 -8.27 6.32 -5.86
CA MET A 16 -6.86 6.32 -6.27
C MET A 16 -6.26 7.74 -6.24
N ALA A 17 -6.98 8.74 -6.74
CA ALA A 17 -6.55 10.13 -6.72
C ALA A 17 -6.42 10.68 -5.29
N MET A 18 -7.38 10.38 -4.41
CA MET A 18 -7.34 10.77 -3.00
C MET A 18 -6.16 10.13 -2.28
N ASN A 19 -5.94 8.82 -2.45
CA ASN A 19 -4.81 8.12 -1.84
C ASN A 19 -3.47 8.67 -2.35
N ARG A 20 -3.37 9.01 -3.64
CA ARG A 20 -2.17 9.64 -4.20
C ARG A 20 -1.93 11.03 -3.61
N SER A 21 -2.97 11.83 -3.44
CA SER A 21 -2.88 13.16 -2.82
C SER A 21 -2.41 13.06 -1.36
N LYS A 22 -3.02 12.19 -0.57
CA LYS A 22 -2.62 11.92 0.82
C LYS A 22 -1.19 11.36 0.93
N ALA A 23 -0.79 10.51 -0.01
CA ALA A 23 0.59 10.00 -0.11
C ALA A 23 1.60 11.12 -0.40
N LYS A 24 1.27 12.07 -1.30
CA LYS A 24 2.12 13.25 -1.55
C LYS A 24 2.24 14.13 -0.31
N GLN A 25 1.11 14.40 0.35
CA GLN A 25 1.04 15.26 1.55
C GLN A 25 1.61 14.58 2.80
N GLY A 26 1.80 13.25 2.80
CA GLY A 26 2.22 12.51 3.99
C GLY A 26 1.16 12.51 5.09
N THR A 27 -0.12 12.59 4.74
CA THR A 27 -1.23 12.66 5.71
C THR A 27 -2.09 11.40 5.73
N GLY A 28 -2.81 11.17 6.82
CA GLY A 28 -3.68 10.00 6.98
C GLY A 28 -2.92 8.67 6.98
N LEU A 29 -3.58 7.60 6.49
CA LEU A 29 -2.99 6.26 6.46
C LEU A 29 -1.67 6.20 5.67
N PRO A 30 -1.54 6.79 4.46
CA PRO A 30 -0.26 6.81 3.74
C PRO A 30 0.90 7.45 4.53
N GLY A 31 0.64 8.55 5.26
CA GLY A 31 1.65 9.20 6.09
C GLY A 31 2.11 8.33 7.26
N GLN A 32 1.16 7.69 7.95
CA GLN A 32 1.47 6.75 9.03
C GLN A 32 2.30 5.56 8.52
N LEU A 33 1.96 5.03 7.35
CA LEU A 33 2.71 3.95 6.71
C LEU A 33 4.13 4.38 6.34
N GLU A 34 4.29 5.59 5.78
CA GLU A 34 5.60 6.14 5.44
C GLU A 34 6.49 6.24 6.69
N GLN A 35 5.99 6.82 7.77
CA GLN A 35 6.72 6.95 9.03
C GLN A 35 7.06 5.58 9.64
N LEU A 36 6.11 4.65 9.64
CA LEU A 36 6.30 3.30 10.17
C LEU A 36 7.44 2.57 9.44
N MET A 37 7.46 2.61 8.11
CA MET A 37 8.49 1.94 7.31
C MET A 37 9.85 2.62 7.42
N ARG A 38 9.91 3.95 7.63
CA ARG A 38 11.18 4.64 7.94
C ARG A 38 11.78 4.17 9.27
N THR A 39 10.95 3.88 10.27
CA THR A 39 11.43 3.48 11.61
C THR A 39 11.77 1.99 11.69
N LYS A 40 11.01 1.12 11.02
CA LYS A 40 11.13 -0.34 11.16
C LYS A 40 11.79 -1.06 9.98
N GLY A 41 12.04 -0.37 8.87
CA GLY A 41 12.61 -0.96 7.67
C GLY A 41 11.58 -1.75 6.84
N PRO A 42 12.03 -2.70 6.01
CA PRO A 42 11.16 -3.47 5.11
C PRO A 42 10.15 -4.34 5.89
N LEU A 43 8.85 -4.18 5.60
CA LEU A 43 7.78 -4.90 6.29
C LEU A 43 6.81 -5.55 5.30
N THR A 44 6.19 -6.66 5.70
CA THR A 44 5.16 -7.32 4.89
C THR A 44 3.79 -6.65 5.05
N LEU A 45 2.85 -6.88 4.12
CA LEU A 45 1.50 -6.31 4.21
C LEU A 45 0.82 -6.66 5.54
N ALA A 46 0.97 -7.91 6.00
CA ALA A 46 0.38 -8.38 7.25
C ALA A 46 0.99 -7.68 8.47
N GLN A 47 2.32 -7.52 8.50
CA GLN A 47 3.00 -6.80 9.58
C GLN A 47 2.61 -5.33 9.62
N ILE A 48 2.57 -4.68 8.44
CA ILE A 48 2.15 -3.28 8.32
C ILE A 48 0.72 -3.12 8.81
N ALA A 49 -0.19 -3.98 8.40
CA ALA A 49 -1.58 -3.96 8.82
C ALA A 49 -1.73 -4.11 10.34
N ALA A 50 -0.98 -5.02 10.96
CA ALA A 50 -0.98 -5.21 12.42
C ALA A 50 -0.47 -3.98 13.17
N LEU A 51 0.59 -3.36 12.67
CA LEU A 51 1.20 -2.20 13.30
C LEU A 51 0.30 -0.95 13.25
N VAL A 52 -0.60 -0.84 12.27
CA VAL A 52 -1.58 0.25 12.18
C VAL A 52 -2.98 -0.14 12.65
N GLY A 53 -3.13 -1.31 13.30
CA GLY A 53 -4.40 -1.79 13.84
C GLY A 53 -5.47 -2.10 12.78
N LYS A 54 -5.05 -2.53 11.58
CA LYS A 54 -5.90 -2.84 10.42
C LYS A 54 -5.83 -4.30 9.99
N ASP A 55 -5.86 -5.22 10.95
CA ASP A 55 -5.69 -6.66 10.73
C ASP A 55 -6.85 -7.35 10.00
N THR A 56 -8.01 -6.71 9.94
CA THR A 56 -9.20 -7.24 9.25
C THR A 56 -8.99 -7.28 7.73
N PHE A 57 -9.77 -8.12 7.04
CA PHE A 57 -9.72 -8.21 5.57
C PHE A 57 -9.89 -6.85 4.89
N MET A 58 -10.89 -6.07 5.31
CA MET A 58 -11.13 -4.70 4.80
C MET A 58 -10.02 -3.72 5.19
N GLY A 59 -9.46 -3.88 6.40
CA GLY A 59 -8.31 -3.09 6.87
C GLY A 59 -7.08 -3.30 5.99
N ARG A 60 -6.74 -4.56 5.69
CA ARG A 60 -5.65 -4.94 4.78
C ARG A 60 -5.87 -4.39 3.38
N GLY A 61 -7.10 -4.38 2.88
CA GLY A 61 -7.45 -3.73 1.60
C GLY A 61 -7.14 -2.24 1.58
N SER A 62 -7.48 -1.53 2.67
CA SER A 62 -7.17 -0.10 2.83
C SER A 62 -5.66 0.17 2.90
N VAL A 63 -4.92 -0.69 3.60
CA VAL A 63 -3.45 -0.62 3.69
C VAL A 63 -2.82 -0.86 2.32
N ALA A 64 -3.27 -1.88 1.58
CA ALA A 64 -2.79 -2.17 0.23
C ALA A 64 -3.05 -0.99 -0.73
N GLN A 65 -4.22 -0.36 -0.65
CA GLN A 65 -4.53 0.83 -1.45
C GLN A 65 -3.65 2.04 -1.08
N ALA A 66 -3.34 2.23 0.20
CA ALA A 66 -2.44 3.29 0.64
C ALA A 66 -1.00 3.04 0.20
N LEU A 67 -0.52 1.79 0.28
CA LEU A 67 0.79 1.38 -0.24
C LEU A 67 0.89 1.56 -1.76
N ALA A 68 -0.17 1.22 -2.51
CA ALA A 68 -0.24 1.50 -3.94
C ALA A 68 -0.17 3.01 -4.24
N GLY A 69 -0.80 3.84 -3.41
CA GLY A 69 -0.68 5.29 -3.47
C GLY A 69 0.75 5.79 -3.25
N LEU A 70 1.45 5.24 -2.26
CA LEU A 70 2.86 5.55 -1.95
C LEU A 70 3.83 5.08 -3.06
N ALA A 71 3.61 3.88 -3.60
CA ALA A 71 4.36 3.36 -4.74
C ALA A 71 4.14 4.23 -6.00
N GLY A 72 2.89 4.65 -6.26
CA GLY A 72 2.54 5.54 -7.37
C GLY A 72 3.07 6.98 -7.27
N VAL A 73 3.64 7.36 -6.12
CA VAL A 73 4.38 8.62 -5.93
C VAL A 73 5.88 8.41 -5.71
N GLY A 74 6.38 7.18 -5.89
CA GLY A 74 7.80 6.87 -5.79
C GLY A 74 8.38 6.89 -4.37
N LYS A 75 7.54 6.80 -3.34
CA LYS A 75 7.99 6.79 -1.93
C LYS A 75 8.25 5.39 -1.39
N VAL A 76 7.61 4.38 -1.98
CA VAL A 76 7.69 2.99 -1.52
C VAL A 76 8.03 2.09 -2.71
N ARG A 77 8.93 1.13 -2.47
CA ARG A 77 9.28 0.05 -3.37
C ARG A 77 8.72 -1.25 -2.81
N THR A 78 8.24 -2.11 -3.71
CA THR A 78 7.83 -3.47 -3.39
C THR A 78 8.98 -4.41 -3.73
N THR A 79 9.49 -5.14 -2.74
CA THR A 79 10.43 -6.24 -2.97
C THR A 79 9.63 -7.53 -3.13
N PRO A 80 9.70 -8.17 -4.32
CA PRO A 80 8.91 -9.36 -4.61
C PRO A 80 9.41 -10.57 -3.81
N ALA A 81 8.49 -11.51 -3.58
CA ALA A 81 8.82 -12.80 -2.98
C ALA A 81 9.88 -13.56 -3.82
N PRO A 82 10.81 -14.31 -3.18
CA PRO A 82 11.82 -15.10 -3.88
C PRO A 82 11.23 -16.04 -4.93
N ALA A 83 11.94 -16.21 -6.04
CA ALA A 83 11.52 -17.13 -7.11
C ALA A 83 11.31 -18.55 -6.56
N GLY A 84 10.17 -19.17 -6.89
CA GLY A 84 9.78 -20.49 -6.39
C GLY A 84 8.84 -20.49 -5.17
N THR A 85 8.49 -19.33 -4.62
CA THR A 85 7.46 -19.26 -3.57
C THR A 85 6.06 -19.64 -4.11
N PRO A 86 5.33 -20.56 -3.44
CA PRO A 86 3.94 -20.87 -3.78
C PRO A 86 3.09 -19.60 -3.80
N GLN A 87 2.23 -19.46 -4.81
CA GLN A 87 1.53 -18.19 -5.11
C GLN A 87 0.72 -17.66 -3.90
N LEU A 88 0.09 -18.56 -3.13
CA LEU A 88 -0.64 -18.21 -1.91
C LEU A 88 0.25 -17.68 -0.78
N LYS A 89 1.51 -18.12 -0.71
CA LYS A 89 2.47 -17.67 0.30
C LYS A 89 3.21 -16.39 -0.11
N LYS A 90 3.15 -15.97 -1.37
CA LYS A 90 3.86 -14.77 -1.85
C LYS A 90 3.48 -13.52 -1.07
N VAL A 91 2.23 -13.39 -0.63
CA VAL A 91 1.75 -12.26 0.18
C VAL A 91 2.52 -12.14 1.51
N ASP A 92 2.97 -13.25 2.07
CA ASP A 92 3.76 -13.28 3.31
C ASP A 92 5.23 -12.90 3.09
N PHE A 93 5.71 -12.93 1.86
CA PHE A 93 7.10 -12.64 1.49
C PHE A 93 7.29 -11.32 0.76
N ILE A 94 6.20 -10.73 0.24
CA ILE A 94 6.26 -9.40 -0.37
C ILE A 94 6.50 -8.39 0.75
N THR A 95 7.63 -7.68 0.65
CA THR A 95 8.00 -6.61 1.58
C THR A 95 7.90 -5.26 0.90
N TYR A 96 7.57 -4.25 1.69
CA TYR A 96 7.48 -2.85 1.28
C TYR A 96 8.56 -2.07 2.01
N GLU A 97 9.34 -1.30 1.26
CA GLU A 97 10.44 -0.49 1.79
C GLU A 97 10.34 0.96 1.28
N ILE A 98 10.85 1.90 2.07
CA ILE A 98 10.92 3.30 1.64
C ILE A 98 12.04 3.45 0.62
N ILE A 99 11.73 4.13 -0.49
CA ILE A 99 12.76 4.64 -1.39
C ILE A 99 13.28 5.91 -0.74
N GLU A 100 14.39 5.83 -0.01
CA GLU A 100 15.06 7.05 0.42
C GLU A 100 15.48 7.84 -0.82
N PRO A 101 15.28 9.17 -0.87
CA PRO A 101 15.91 9.97 -1.88
C PRO A 101 17.42 9.80 -1.69
N LYS A 102 18.06 9.16 -2.68
CA LYS A 102 19.52 9.12 -2.75
C LYS A 102 20.03 10.58 -2.67
N PRO A 103 20.95 10.90 -1.75
CA PRO A 103 21.53 12.25 -1.68
C PRO A 103 22.26 12.62 -2.98
#